data_AF-A0A267MNS0-F1
#
_entry.id   AF-A0A267MNS0-F1
#
_cell.length_a   1.000
_cell.length_b   1.000
_cell.length_c   1.000
_cell.angle_alpha   90.00
_cell.angle_beta   90.00
_cell.angle_gamma   90.00
#
_symmetry.space_group_name_H-M   'P 1'
#
loop_
_entity.id
_entity.type
_entity.pdbx_description
1 polymer ?
#
loop_
_entity_poly.entity_id
_entity_poly.type
_entity_poly.pdbx_seq_one_letter_code
_entity_poly.pdbx_strand_id
1 'polypeptide(L)'
;MFLHINLHVKGNYPYKEDMKSMPPMGPGTNNECINCGICAKHCPMNAINFENVKEVDINKCKRYPTNAKAINHEAFKKVASMLVAKFNENRCEPELFI
;
A
#
# COMPACT_ATOMS: atom_id res chain seq x y z
N MET A 1 16.37 7.92 -32.71
CA MET A 1 15.04 8.51 -32.98
C MET A 1 13.99 7.58 -32.40
N PHE A 2 13.58 7.80 -31.14
CA PHE A 2 12.62 6.94 -30.46
C PHE A 2 11.20 7.31 -30.93
N LEU A 3 10.60 6.43 -31.72
CA LEU A 3 9.19 6.51 -32.09
C LEU A 3 8.35 6.43 -30.81
N HIS A 4 7.77 7.55 -30.40
CA HIS A 4 6.76 7.57 -29.36
C HIS A 4 5.49 6.97 -29.95
N ILE A 5 5.21 5.70 -29.64
CA ILE A 5 3.93 5.08 -29.98
C ILE A 5 2.86 5.73 -29.10
N ASN A 6 1.90 6.40 -29.73
CA ASN A 6 0.76 6.99 -29.03
C ASN A 6 -0.23 5.86 -28.72
N LEU A 7 0.00 5.13 -27.63
CA LEU A 7 -0.91 4.11 -27.12
C LEU A 7 -2.12 4.78 -26.47
N HIS A 8 -3.22 4.91 -27.23
CA HIS A 8 -4.49 5.39 -26.69
C HIS A 8 -5.27 4.21 -26.09
N VAL A 9 -5.22 4.06 -24.77
CA VAL A 9 -5.96 3.03 -24.04
C VAL A 9 -7.44 3.41 -23.98
N LYS A 10 -8.31 2.57 -24.53
CA LYS A 10 -9.77 2.78 -24.44
C LYS A 10 -10.23 2.62 -22.99
N GLY A 11 -10.90 3.63 -22.45
CA GLY A 11 -11.48 3.62 -21.11
C GLY A 11 -11.69 5.04 -20.57
N ASN A 12 -12.49 5.17 -19.52
CA ASN A 12 -12.60 6.45 -18.81
C ASN A 12 -11.34 6.64 -17.96
N TYR A 13 -10.52 7.64 -18.29
CA TYR A 13 -9.41 8.09 -17.47
C TYR A 13 -9.58 9.58 -17.14
N PRO A 14 -9.64 9.95 -15.85
CA PRO A 14 -9.71 9.07 -14.69
C PRO A 14 -11.05 8.32 -14.61
N TYR A 15 -11.02 7.08 -14.10
CA TYR A 15 -12.20 6.19 -14.02
C TYR A 15 -13.39 6.79 -13.26
N LYS A 16 -13.14 7.72 -12.32
CA LYS A 16 -14.11 8.61 -11.64
C LYS A 16 -13.39 9.90 -11.18
N GLU A 17 -13.87 11.08 -11.54
CA GLU A 17 -13.20 12.36 -11.21
C GLU A 17 -13.10 12.62 -9.71
N ASP A 18 -14.12 12.23 -8.95
CA ASP A 18 -14.16 12.41 -7.50
C ASP A 18 -13.27 11.43 -6.72
N MET A 19 -12.78 10.38 -7.39
CA MET A 19 -11.98 9.35 -6.76
C MET A 19 -10.51 9.80 -6.74
N LYS A 20 -10.19 10.69 -5.80
CA LYS A 20 -8.82 11.16 -5.57
C LYS A 20 -7.92 9.97 -5.23
N SER A 21 -6.74 9.96 -5.86
CA SER A 21 -5.70 9.00 -5.49
C SER A 21 -5.38 9.12 -4.01
N MET A 22 -5.18 7.99 -3.36
CA MET A 22 -4.66 7.98 -2.00
C MET A 22 -3.30 8.69 -1.96
N PRO A 23 -2.99 9.46 -0.89
CA PRO A 23 -1.68 10.06 -0.73
C PRO A 23 -0.61 8.96 -0.61
N PRO A 24 0.63 9.25 -1.01
CA PRO A 24 1.73 8.32 -0.81
C PRO A 24 1.88 8.04 0.69
N MET A 25 1.88 6.76 1.05
CA MET A 25 1.98 6.32 2.44
C MET A 25 2.91 5.12 2.54
N GLY A 26 3.69 5.09 3.62
CA GLY A 26 4.65 4.03 3.91
C GLY A 26 4.50 3.56 5.35
N PRO A 27 5.06 2.38 5.67
CA PRO A 27 5.06 1.87 7.04
C PRO A 27 5.96 2.72 7.94
N GLY A 28 5.38 3.29 9.00
CA GLY A 28 6.13 3.86 10.12
C GLY A 28 6.79 2.75 10.96
N THR A 29 7.79 3.13 11.76
CA THR A 29 8.51 2.20 12.64
C THR A 29 8.24 2.57 14.10
N ASN A 30 7.79 1.62 14.90
CA ASN A 30 7.59 1.83 16.33
C ASN A 30 8.87 1.53 17.14
N ASN A 31 8.79 1.65 18.47
CA ASN A 31 9.93 1.44 19.38
C ASN A 31 10.31 -0.04 19.57
N GLU A 32 9.52 -0.98 19.07
CA GLU A 32 9.82 -2.42 19.15
C GLU A 32 10.82 -2.86 18.06
N CYS A 33 11.21 -1.94 17.17
CA CYS A 33 12.17 -2.21 16.11
C CYS A 33 13.59 -2.41 16.69
N ILE A 34 14.02 -3.67 16.69
CA ILE A 34 15.39 -4.10 17.06
C ILE A 34 16.43 -3.96 15.93
N ASN A 35 16.08 -3.25 14.85
CA ASN A 35 16.95 -3.04 13.69
C ASN A 35 17.45 -4.34 13.00
N CYS A 36 16.61 -5.38 12.94
CA CYS A 36 17.00 -6.70 12.41
C CYS A 36 17.25 -6.78 10.89
N GLY A 37 16.93 -5.72 10.12
CA GLY A 37 17.16 -5.70 8.66
C GLY A 37 16.19 -6.54 7.81
N ILE A 38 15.35 -7.41 8.40
CA ILE A 38 14.45 -8.32 7.67
C ILE A 38 13.51 -7.55 6.73
N CYS A 39 12.95 -6.43 7.17
CA CYS A 39 12.05 -5.63 6.35
C CYS A 39 12.73 -5.09 5.08
N ALA A 40 13.99 -4.65 5.16
CA ALA A 40 14.78 -4.21 4.02
C ALA A 40 15.10 -5.38 3.08
N LYS A 41 15.58 -6.50 3.62
CA LYS A 41 15.90 -7.72 2.85
C LYS A 41 14.73 -8.24 2.02
N HIS A 42 13.54 -8.25 2.58
CA HIS A 42 12.37 -8.79 1.90
C HIS A 42 11.66 -7.78 1.00
N CYS A 43 12.01 -6.49 1.04
CA CYS A 43 11.30 -5.45 0.28
C CYS A 43 11.63 -5.57 -1.21
N PRO A 44 10.69 -6.02 -2.08
CA PRO A 44 11.00 -6.22 -3.50
C PRO A 44 11.24 -4.89 -4.24
N MET A 45 10.76 -3.79 -3.67
CA MET A 45 10.89 -2.44 -4.23
C MET A 45 12.18 -1.73 -3.78
N ASN A 46 12.99 -2.38 -2.93
CA ASN A 46 14.20 -1.81 -2.35
C ASN A 46 13.97 -0.41 -1.71
N ALA A 47 12.79 -0.24 -1.10
CA ALA A 47 12.31 1.05 -0.60
C ALA A 47 12.75 1.37 0.84
N ILE A 48 13.47 0.47 1.50
CA ILE A 48 13.90 0.61 2.90
C ILE A 48 15.42 0.56 2.92
N ASN A 49 16.04 1.51 3.62
CA ASN A 49 17.50 1.55 3.77
C ASN A 49 17.96 0.34 4.62
N PHE A 50 18.99 -0.38 4.16
CA PHE A 50 19.56 -1.52 4.88
C PHE A 50 20.37 -1.11 6.12
N GLU A 51 21.03 0.04 6.08
CA GLU A 51 21.83 0.56 7.20
C GLU A 51 20.94 1.18 8.27
N ASN A 52 19.84 1.83 7.85
CA ASN A 52 18.85 2.41 8.73
C ASN A 52 17.44 2.00 8.33
N VAL A 53 16.92 0.91 8.91
CA VAL A 53 15.60 0.37 8.52
C VAL A 53 14.43 1.32 8.82
N LYS A 54 14.65 2.39 9.59
CA LYS A 54 13.62 3.41 9.86
C LYS A 54 13.43 4.37 8.68
N GLU A 55 14.44 4.52 7.82
CA GLU A 55 14.37 5.31 6.60
C GLU A 55 13.66 4.52 5.50
N VAL A 56 12.54 5.08 5.04
CA VAL A 56 11.68 4.45 4.03
C VAL A 56 11.36 5.47 2.94
N ASP A 57 11.62 5.11 1.69
CA ASP A 57 11.20 5.86 0.51
C ASP A 57 9.70 5.62 0.27
N ILE A 58 8.88 6.57 0.71
CA ILE A 58 7.41 6.50 0.67
C ILE A 58 6.90 6.40 -0.77
N ASN A 59 7.60 6.97 -1.75
CA ASN A 59 7.16 6.96 -3.14
C ASN A 59 7.34 5.57 -3.80
N LYS A 60 8.27 4.76 -3.29
CA LYS A 60 8.52 3.40 -3.78
C LYS A 60 7.84 2.32 -2.94
N CYS A 61 7.56 2.60 -1.66
CA CYS A 61 7.12 1.59 -0.73
C CYS A 61 5.66 1.17 -0.97
N LYS A 62 5.46 -0.05 -1.46
CA LYS A 62 4.15 -0.70 -1.61
C LYS A 62 3.96 -1.90 -0.67
N ARG A 63 4.82 -2.03 0.35
CA ARG A 63 4.89 -3.21 1.21
C ARG A 63 3.90 -3.12 2.36
N TYR A 64 3.23 -4.25 2.66
CA TYR A 64 2.40 -4.38 3.85
C TYR A 64 3.26 -4.49 5.13
N PRO A 65 2.89 -3.80 6.22
CA PRO A 65 3.69 -3.77 7.44
C PRO A 65 3.66 -5.12 8.18
N THR A 66 4.78 -5.52 8.76
CA THR A 66 4.90 -6.71 9.63
C THR A 66 5.61 -6.33 10.92
N ASN A 67 5.16 -6.87 12.06
CA ASN A 67 5.73 -6.65 13.40
C ASN A 67 5.81 -5.15 13.76
N ALA A 68 7.02 -4.62 14.01
CA ALA A 68 7.29 -3.23 14.42
C ALA A 68 6.94 -2.16 13.36
N LYS A 69 6.50 -2.57 12.17
CA LYS A 69 6.08 -1.67 11.08
C LYS A 69 4.56 -1.52 11.10
N ALA A 70 4.04 -0.29 10.98
CA ALA A 70 2.60 -0.03 10.90
C ALA A 70 2.28 1.20 10.02
N ILE A 71 1.13 1.19 9.33
CA ILE A 71 0.64 2.38 8.60
C ILE A 71 -0.26 3.17 9.55
N ASN A 72 0.24 4.30 10.04
CA ASN A 72 -0.49 5.17 10.98
C ASN A 72 -1.18 6.37 10.30
N HIS A 73 -1.20 6.41 8.97
CA HIS A 73 -1.78 7.53 8.22
C HIS A 73 -3.31 7.60 8.41
N GLU A 74 -3.84 8.79 8.68
CA GLU A 74 -5.27 9.01 8.95
C GLU A 74 -6.17 8.52 7.81
N ALA A 75 -5.79 8.84 6.56
CA ALA A 75 -6.51 8.35 5.38
C ALA A 75 -6.64 6.81 5.34
N PHE A 76 -5.61 6.08 5.77
CA PHE A 76 -5.66 4.62 5.83
C PHE A 76 -6.64 4.14 6.91
N LYS A 77 -6.60 4.76 8.11
CA LYS A 77 -7.54 4.46 9.21
C LYS A 77 -8.99 4.71 8.82
N LYS A 78 -9.26 5.81 8.11
CA LYS A 78 -10.61 6.17 7.64
C LYS A 78 -11.15 5.19 6.59
N VAL A 79 -10.29 4.73 5.68
CA VAL A 79 -10.67 3.69 4.72
C VAL A 79 -10.93 2.37 5.44
N ALA A 80 -10.05 1.97 6.37
CA ALA A 80 -10.24 0.76 7.16
C ALA A 80 -11.55 0.78 7.96
N SER A 81 -11.86 1.87 8.66
CA SER A 81 -13.12 2.00 9.41
C SER A 81 -14.34 1.97 8.51
N MET A 82 -14.28 2.61 7.34
CA MET A 82 -15.35 2.55 6.34
C MET A 82 -15.58 1.13 5.82
N LEU A 83 -14.52 0.38 5.54
CA LEU A 83 -14.63 -1.01 5.07
C LEU A 83 -15.22 -1.91 6.15
N VAL A 84 -14.75 -1.80 7.39
CA VAL A 84 -15.28 -2.57 8.52
C VAL A 84 -16.77 -2.24 8.73
N ALA A 85 -17.15 -0.96 8.77
CA ALA A 85 -18.53 -0.57 8.97
C ALA A 85 -19.48 -1.06 7.87
N LYS A 86 -19.01 -1.18 6.62
CA LYS A 86 -19.85 -1.60 5.49
C LYS A 86 -19.90 -3.10 5.25
N PHE A 87 -18.81 -3.82 5.55
CA PHE A 87 -18.62 -5.19 5.05
C PHE A 87 -18.33 -6.20 6.16
N ASN A 88 -18.27 -5.80 7.43
CA ASN A 88 -17.99 -6.73 8.52
C ASN A 88 -19.16 -7.64 8.89
N GLU A 89 -20.40 -7.19 8.67
CA GLU A 89 -21.60 -7.94 9.08
C GLU A 89 -21.86 -9.16 8.19
N ASN A 90 -21.75 -9.01 6.86
CA ASN A 90 -22.03 -10.07 5.91
C ASN A 90 -20.73 -10.58 5.27
N ARG A 91 -20.21 -11.68 5.82
CA ARG A 91 -19.08 -12.39 5.24
C ARG A 91 -19.55 -13.17 4.01
N CYS A 92 -19.24 -12.65 2.82
CA CYS A 92 -19.50 -13.37 1.58
C CYS A 92 -18.54 -14.55 1.45
N GLU A 93 -19.04 -15.78 1.58
CA GLU A 93 -18.30 -16.98 1.21
C GLU A 93 -18.60 -17.33 -0.26
N PRO A 94 -17.62 -17.85 -1.02
CA PRO A 94 -17.87 -18.25 -2.40
C PRO A 94 -18.89 -19.38 -2.46
N GLU A 95 -19.81 -19.30 -3.41
CA GLU A 95 -20.70 -20.42 -3.72
C GLU A 95 -19.86 -21.60 -4.22
N LEU A 96 -20.02 -22.76 -3.58
CA LEU A 96 -19.44 -24.02 -4.03
C LEU A 96 -20.30 -24.56 -5.15
N PHE A 97 -19.82 -24.43 -6.39
CA PHE A 97 -20.39 -25.11 -7.54
C PHE A 97 -19.87 -26.56 -7.55
N ILE A 98 -20.69 -27.49 -7.06
CA ILE A 98 -20.43 -28.94 -7.04
C ILE A 98 -21.03 -29.57 -8.31
#